data_AF-A0A098VQ88-F1
#
_entry.id   AF-A0A098VQ88-F1
#
_cell.length_a   1.000
_cell.length_b   1.000
_cell.length_c   1.000
_cell.angle_alpha   90.00
_cell.angle_beta   90.00
_cell.angle_gamma   90.00
#
_symmetry.space_group_name_H-M   'P 1'
#
loop_
_entity.id
_entity.type
_entity.pdbx_description
1 polymer ?
#
loop_
_entity_poly.entity_id
_entity_poly.type
_entity_poly.pdbx_seq_one_letter_code
_entity_poly.pdbx_strand_id
1 'polypeptide(L)'
;MVATVARVILDSLDLIPNQDGRTLVSFVTFDKSIHYYNFKDTDDHPQVIIASDVEDLFLPTPEDLLVPLVSFRPQIEKLLMKLPLMYSNTQVPLCGLGSALKATRAIIGSHGGKIIVFQTTPTNIGPGMRSSGSGLLSPSSSFSDEPSSTANVISNIKGVLQLSTENKFFKEFAVECTRDQICVDLFLFPSQPIDLSSLSSMIKVTGGTLHYYPGFSGNSSEDVAKFSSDMSCFLSTSFCLEAVLRVRASRGISISNYKGNFFTRQTDLLALPNFNPKHSFSVEFSIEESLSSPVAFIQAALLHTTSGGERRIRVITMALPISSNPSEIVSLADASVIANVLAKNAIALANRSDDDPRDYLFSKVVDILQAVKNLERSTSSISLPRALKPIVFLIHGAIRSLFWSKQGTFFDTTQTPTLEGDIRASMFCMVETMSVMETTKLFSPRIYALHYHDESHGGFWPVPLSGERFERNGVYLLDDGTSILYLWVGDLVSNDLQQALDGVGISMRSGKVGWLTLITL
;
A
#
# COMPACT_ATOMS: atom_id res chain seq x y z
N MET A 1 14.64 -9.70 -11.17
CA MET A 1 14.46 -8.50 -10.32
C MET A 1 15.60 -7.50 -10.53
N VAL A 2 16.84 -7.77 -10.11
CA VAL A 2 17.96 -6.79 -10.17
C VAL A 2 18.15 -6.16 -11.55
N ALA A 3 18.16 -6.97 -12.61
CA ALA A 3 18.27 -6.48 -14.00
C ALA A 3 17.16 -5.49 -14.37
N THR A 4 15.92 -5.80 -14.02
CA THR A 4 14.75 -4.96 -14.28
C THR A 4 14.81 -3.67 -13.47
N VAL A 5 15.13 -3.75 -12.18
CA VAL A 5 15.25 -2.56 -11.30
C VAL A 5 16.33 -1.62 -11.80
N ALA A 6 17.53 -2.13 -12.09
CA ALA A 6 18.64 -1.31 -12.53
C ALA A 6 18.35 -0.61 -13.87
N ARG A 7 17.72 -1.33 -14.82
CA ARG A 7 17.29 -0.76 -16.10
C ARG A 7 16.23 0.32 -15.92
N VAL A 8 15.19 0.07 -15.14
CA VAL A 8 14.11 1.05 -14.96
C VAL A 8 14.60 2.31 -14.24
N ILE A 9 15.48 2.16 -13.25
CA ILE A 9 16.12 3.31 -12.59
C ILE A 9 16.95 4.10 -13.60
N LEU A 10 17.75 3.41 -14.43
CA LEU A 10 18.56 4.02 -15.48
C LEU A 10 17.70 4.84 -16.44
N ASP A 11 16.60 4.25 -16.92
CA ASP A 11 15.66 4.90 -17.85
C ASP A 11 14.88 6.05 -17.19
N SER A 12 14.81 6.08 -15.85
CA SER A 12 14.06 7.07 -15.06
C SER A 12 14.92 8.15 -14.40
N LEU A 13 16.25 8.16 -14.58
CA LEU A 13 17.14 9.11 -13.90
C LEU A 13 16.76 10.57 -14.17
N ASP A 14 16.33 10.88 -15.39
CA ASP A 14 15.88 12.23 -15.79
C ASP A 14 14.54 12.64 -15.18
N LEU A 15 13.75 11.66 -14.73
CA LEU A 15 12.44 11.92 -14.15
C LEU A 15 12.53 12.32 -12.68
N ILE A 16 13.65 12.01 -12.00
CA ILE A 16 13.84 12.30 -10.58
C ILE A 16 13.76 13.82 -10.36
N PRO A 17 12.87 14.33 -9.47
CA PRO A 17 12.77 15.74 -9.18
C PRO A 17 14.12 16.35 -8.77
N ASN A 18 14.66 17.23 -9.62
CA ASN A 18 15.99 17.82 -9.41
C ASN A 18 16.12 19.22 -10.04
N GLN A 19 15.08 20.06 -9.92
CA GLN A 19 15.05 21.38 -10.57
C GLN A 19 16.23 22.29 -10.17
N ASP A 20 16.73 22.16 -8.93
CA ASP A 20 17.85 22.96 -8.42
C ASP A 20 19.22 22.29 -8.54
N GLY A 21 19.29 21.07 -9.09
CA GLY A 21 20.53 20.29 -9.19
C GLY A 21 21.09 19.75 -7.86
N ARG A 22 20.33 19.81 -6.76
CA ARG A 22 20.77 19.44 -5.40
C ARG A 22 20.47 17.99 -5.00
N THR A 23 19.81 17.21 -5.84
CA THR A 23 19.45 15.82 -5.52
C THR A 23 20.71 14.97 -5.34
N LEU A 24 20.85 14.41 -4.14
CA LEU A 24 21.90 13.46 -3.79
C LEU A 24 21.36 12.03 -3.91
N VAL A 25 22.21 11.11 -4.34
CA VAL A 25 21.88 9.69 -4.48
C VAL A 25 22.97 8.82 -3.86
N SER A 26 22.56 7.66 -3.36
CA SER A 26 23.43 6.63 -2.81
C SER A 26 22.92 5.26 -3.25
N PHE A 27 23.84 4.31 -3.43
CA PHE A 27 23.52 2.95 -3.79
C PHE A 27 24.14 2.01 -2.75
N VAL A 28 23.34 1.06 -2.29
CA VAL A 28 23.77 -0.03 -1.40
C VAL A 28 23.10 -1.30 -1.90
N THR A 29 23.86 -2.37 -2.04
CA THR A 29 23.31 -3.71 -2.29
C THR A 29 23.64 -4.63 -1.13
N PHE A 30 22.83 -5.65 -0.89
CA PHE A 30 22.99 -6.50 0.28
C PHE A 30 22.60 -7.95 -0.03
N ASP A 31 23.29 -8.88 0.64
CA ASP A 31 22.97 -10.31 0.69
C ASP A 31 23.27 -10.85 2.10
N LYS A 32 24.30 -11.69 2.26
CA LYS A 32 24.95 -11.99 3.55
C LYS A 32 25.89 -10.88 4.02
N SER A 33 26.35 -10.04 3.09
CA SER A 33 27.26 -8.92 3.31
C SER A 33 26.61 -7.63 2.79
N ILE A 34 27.10 -6.47 3.23
CA ILE A 34 26.68 -5.16 2.72
C ILE A 34 27.72 -4.66 1.72
N HIS A 35 27.27 -4.26 0.54
CA HIS A 35 28.12 -3.72 -0.52
C HIS A 35 27.84 -2.24 -0.69
N TYR A 36 28.82 -1.42 -0.31
CA TYR A 36 28.82 0.03 -0.49
C TYR A 36 29.43 0.40 -1.84
N TYR A 37 28.86 1.39 -2.52
CA TYR A 37 29.40 1.92 -3.77
C TYR A 37 29.97 3.31 -3.50
N ASN A 38 31.29 3.44 -3.64
CA ASN A 38 32.02 4.68 -3.45
C ASN A 38 32.30 5.33 -4.81
N PHE A 39 31.90 6.59 -4.95
CA PHE A 39 32.01 7.38 -6.18
C PHE A 39 33.08 8.45 -6.01
N LYS A 40 34.31 8.17 -6.46
CA LYS A 40 35.41 9.14 -6.46
C LYS A 40 35.47 9.89 -7.78
N ASP A 41 35.81 11.18 -7.73
CA ASP A 41 35.98 12.02 -8.93
C ASP A 41 37.09 11.51 -9.85
N THR A 42 38.09 10.80 -9.31
CA THR A 42 39.24 10.31 -10.08
C THR A 42 38.95 9.06 -10.91
N ASP A 43 37.91 8.32 -10.55
CA ASP A 43 37.69 6.97 -11.07
C ASP A 43 36.55 6.95 -12.08
N ASP A 44 36.74 6.26 -13.20
CA ASP A 44 35.70 6.12 -14.23
C ASP A 44 34.60 5.11 -13.84
N HIS A 45 34.82 4.36 -12.75
CA HIS A 45 33.93 3.34 -12.21
C HIS A 45 33.86 3.43 -10.69
N PRO A 46 32.67 3.28 -10.08
CA PRO A 46 32.57 3.28 -8.63
C PRO A 46 33.26 2.06 -8.03
N GLN A 47 33.94 2.26 -6.90
CA GLN A 47 34.59 1.22 -6.13
C GLN A 47 33.57 0.52 -5.24
N VAL A 48 33.60 -0.81 -5.18
CA VAL A 48 32.73 -1.59 -4.29
C VAL A 48 33.49 -1.95 -3.01
N ILE A 49 32.95 -1.54 -1.87
CA ILE A 49 33.48 -1.88 -0.54
C ILE A 49 32.53 -2.87 0.12
N ILE A 50 33.05 -4.05 0.47
CA ILE A 50 32.27 -5.16 1.03
C ILE A 50 32.47 -5.19 2.54
N ALA A 51 31.39 -4.99 3.30
CA ALA A 51 31.36 -5.22 4.74
C ALA A 51 30.67 -6.56 5.02
N SER A 52 31.45 -7.52 5.51
CA SER A 52 30.97 -8.88 5.82
C SER A 52 30.40 -9.02 7.23
N ASP A 53 30.70 -8.06 8.13
CA ASP A 53 30.10 -8.04 9.46
C ASP A 53 28.74 -7.33 9.39
N VAL A 54 27.69 -8.08 9.71
CA VAL A 54 26.30 -7.63 9.65
C VAL A 54 25.75 -7.21 11.02
N GLU A 55 26.47 -7.51 12.11
CA GLU A 55 26.03 -7.15 13.46
C GLU A 55 26.59 -5.79 13.87
N ASP A 56 27.89 -5.57 13.67
CA ASP A 56 28.60 -4.33 14.01
C ASP A 56 29.04 -3.57 12.75
N LEU A 57 28.08 -2.87 12.14
CA LEU A 57 28.34 -2.07 10.94
C LEU A 57 28.94 -0.71 11.25
N PHE A 58 30.00 -0.38 10.52
CA PHE A 58 30.58 0.95 10.44
C PHE A 58 30.58 1.43 8.98
N LEU A 59 30.52 2.75 8.80
CA LEU A 59 30.71 3.34 7.48
C LEU A 59 32.17 3.15 7.05
N PRO A 60 32.44 2.57 5.87
CA PRO A 60 33.80 2.30 5.44
C PRO A 60 34.56 3.58 5.10
N THR A 61 33.86 4.59 4.60
CA THR A 61 34.39 5.92 4.29
C THR A 61 33.42 7.00 4.79
N PRO A 62 33.92 8.14 5.27
CA PRO A 62 33.07 9.24 5.73
C PRO A 62 32.46 10.03 4.56
N GLU A 63 33.09 10.00 3.39
CA GLU A 63 32.73 10.75 2.19
C GLU A 63 32.53 9.79 0.99
N ASP A 64 31.99 10.32 -0.11
CA ASP A 64 31.81 9.65 -1.42
C ASP A 64 30.77 8.50 -1.50
N LEU A 65 29.97 8.31 -0.45
CA LEU A 65 28.85 7.34 -0.45
C LEU A 65 27.51 7.98 -0.82
N LEU A 66 27.39 9.30 -0.67
CA LEU A 66 26.21 10.09 -1.00
C LEU A 66 26.65 11.23 -1.92
N VAL A 67 26.28 11.16 -3.20
CA VAL A 67 26.84 12.03 -4.25
C VAL A 67 25.78 12.79 -5.04
N PRO A 68 26.08 13.99 -5.56
CA PRO A 68 25.19 14.72 -6.45
C PRO A 68 24.88 13.95 -7.74
N LEU A 69 23.58 13.77 -8.02
CA LEU A 69 23.11 13.05 -9.21
C LEU A 69 23.66 13.63 -10.51
N VAL A 70 23.75 14.95 -10.61
CA VAL A 70 24.18 15.65 -11.84
C VAL A 70 25.66 15.42 -12.10
N SER A 71 26.52 15.58 -11.09
CA SER A 71 27.97 15.48 -11.23
C SER A 71 28.43 14.04 -11.49
N PHE A 72 27.81 13.06 -10.82
CA PHE A 72 28.21 11.65 -10.89
C PHE A 72 27.37 10.82 -11.86
N ARG A 73 26.52 11.46 -12.68
CA ARG A 73 25.63 10.77 -13.62
C ARG A 73 26.34 9.70 -14.47
N PRO A 74 27.49 9.98 -15.13
CA PRO A 74 28.14 8.97 -15.97
C PRO A 74 28.58 7.72 -15.19
N GLN A 75 29.05 7.91 -13.95
CA GLN A 75 29.44 6.79 -13.08
C GLN A 75 28.22 5.99 -12.61
N ILE A 76 27.12 6.66 -12.30
CA ILE A 76 25.85 6.04 -11.90
C ILE A 76 25.27 5.21 -13.04
N GLU A 77 25.26 5.72 -14.27
CA GLU A 77 24.80 4.98 -15.45
C GLU A 77 25.62 3.71 -15.66
N LYS A 78 26.96 3.82 -15.56
CA LYS A 78 27.87 2.66 -15.64
C LYS A 78 27.63 1.64 -14.52
N LEU A 79 27.34 2.10 -13.30
CA LEU A 79 26.98 1.21 -12.20
C LEU A 79 25.71 0.43 -12.50
N LEU A 80 24.63 1.13 -12.91
CA LEU A 80 23.33 0.52 -13.19
C LEU A 80 23.42 -0.50 -14.35
N MET A 81 24.26 -0.24 -15.35
CA MET A 81 24.54 -1.21 -16.42
C MET A 81 25.33 -2.44 -15.93
N LYS A 82 26.22 -2.26 -14.95
CA LYS A 82 27.08 -3.34 -14.42
C LYS A 82 26.42 -4.19 -13.34
N LEU A 83 25.51 -3.64 -12.53
CA LEU A 83 24.85 -4.34 -11.42
C LEU A 83 24.29 -5.72 -11.80
N PRO A 84 23.59 -5.90 -12.94
CA PRO A 84 23.05 -7.20 -13.33
C PRO A 84 24.15 -8.22 -13.65
N LEU A 85 25.27 -7.76 -14.22
CA LEU A 85 26.42 -8.60 -14.55
C LEU A 85 27.16 -9.04 -13.27
N MET A 86 27.32 -8.13 -12.31
CA MET A 86 28.04 -8.38 -11.04
C MET A 86 27.39 -9.49 -10.21
N TYR A 87 26.05 -9.57 -10.20
CA TYR A 87 25.29 -10.52 -9.37
C TYR A 87 24.59 -11.62 -10.18
N SER A 88 24.93 -11.78 -11.46
CA SER A 88 24.29 -12.75 -12.37
C SER A 88 24.36 -14.20 -11.89
N ASN A 89 25.47 -14.59 -11.25
CA ASN A 89 25.75 -15.96 -10.80
C ASN A 89 25.68 -16.14 -9.27
N THR A 90 25.16 -15.15 -8.54
CA THR A 90 25.10 -15.21 -7.08
C THR A 90 24.05 -16.24 -6.63
N GLN A 91 24.46 -17.19 -5.79
CA GLN A 91 23.59 -18.22 -5.20
C GLN A 91 23.43 -18.06 -3.69
N VAL A 92 23.61 -16.86 -3.15
CA VAL A 92 23.50 -16.59 -1.71
C VAL A 92 22.02 -16.46 -1.34
N PRO A 93 21.46 -17.37 -0.51
CA PRO A 93 20.06 -17.29 -0.08
C PRO A 93 19.87 -16.39 1.15
N LEU A 94 20.96 -15.81 1.66
CA LEU A 94 20.97 -14.98 2.87
C LEU A 94 20.63 -13.53 2.54
N CYS A 95 19.88 -12.88 3.42
CA CYS A 95 19.33 -11.55 3.27
C CYS A 95 19.40 -10.78 4.60
N GLY A 96 20.37 -9.86 4.69
CA GLY A 96 20.63 -8.99 5.83
C GLY A 96 19.98 -7.61 5.73
N LEU A 97 18.65 -7.54 5.59
CA LEU A 97 17.94 -6.27 5.42
C LEU A 97 18.18 -5.28 6.58
N GLY A 98 18.07 -5.72 7.84
CA GLY A 98 18.17 -4.79 8.97
C GLY A 98 19.55 -4.13 9.08
N SER A 99 20.60 -4.88 8.73
CA SER A 99 21.96 -4.40 8.57
C SER A 99 22.05 -3.36 7.45
N ALA A 100 21.49 -3.66 6.27
CA ALA A 100 21.47 -2.72 5.15
C ALA A 100 20.73 -1.42 5.47
N LEU A 101 19.62 -1.51 6.23
CA LEU A 101 18.85 -0.37 6.70
C LEU A 101 19.65 0.52 7.67
N LYS A 102 20.32 -0.08 8.66
CA LYS A 102 21.22 0.64 9.57
C LYS A 102 22.35 1.34 8.82
N ALA A 103 23.00 0.64 7.90
CA ALA A 103 24.06 1.17 7.05
C ALA A 103 23.58 2.37 6.22
N THR A 104 22.44 2.22 5.55
CA THR A 104 21.87 3.28 4.70
C THR A 104 21.44 4.49 5.52
N ARG A 105 20.82 4.27 6.68
CA ARG A 105 20.50 5.35 7.64
C ARG A 105 21.75 6.11 8.08
N ALA A 106 22.88 5.43 8.31
CA ALA A 106 24.13 6.09 8.67
C ALA A 106 24.67 6.97 7.52
N ILE A 107 24.49 6.57 6.26
CA ILE A 107 24.89 7.37 5.09
C ILE A 107 24.07 8.66 4.99
N ILE A 108 22.73 8.57 5.09
CA ILE A 108 21.84 9.70 4.82
C ILE A 108 21.40 10.46 6.08
N GLY A 109 21.72 9.97 7.28
CA GLY A 109 21.16 10.44 8.55
C GLY A 109 21.39 11.92 8.86
N SER A 110 22.47 12.51 8.36
CA SER A 110 22.75 13.94 8.51
C SER A 110 21.91 14.84 7.60
N HIS A 111 21.41 14.31 6.48
CA HIS A 111 20.66 15.05 5.47
C HIS A 111 19.15 14.76 5.52
N GLY A 112 18.77 13.57 6.01
CA GLY A 112 17.43 13.02 5.86
C GLY A 112 17.15 12.55 4.44
N GLY A 113 15.89 12.30 4.12
CA GLY A 113 15.45 11.92 2.77
C GLY A 113 14.68 10.61 2.73
N LYS A 114 15.07 9.71 1.84
CA LYS A 114 14.29 8.51 1.51
C LYS A 114 15.20 7.30 1.27
N ILE A 115 14.83 6.16 1.84
CA ILE A 115 15.41 4.84 1.58
C ILE A 115 14.41 4.04 0.73
N ILE A 116 14.82 3.61 -0.46
CA ILE A 116 14.01 2.79 -1.35
C ILE A 116 14.56 1.36 -1.31
N VAL A 117 13.81 0.44 -0.72
CA VAL A 117 14.23 -0.95 -0.53
C VAL A 117 13.67 -1.82 -1.64
N PHE A 118 14.53 -2.59 -2.31
CA PHE A 118 14.14 -3.67 -3.21
C PHE A 118 14.48 -5.00 -2.57
N GLN A 119 13.49 -5.84 -2.29
CA GLN A 119 13.72 -7.11 -1.58
C GLN A 119 12.90 -8.25 -2.18
N THR A 120 13.55 -9.41 -2.34
CA THR A 120 12.91 -10.66 -2.81
C THR A 120 12.78 -11.68 -1.68
N THR A 121 13.87 -11.86 -0.92
CA THR A 121 14.03 -12.94 0.05
C THR A 121 13.74 -12.42 1.46
N PRO A 122 13.04 -13.20 2.32
CA PRO A 122 12.84 -12.83 3.71
C PRO A 122 14.15 -12.60 4.47
N THR A 123 14.14 -11.66 5.42
CA THR A 123 15.28 -11.35 6.28
C THR A 123 15.62 -12.55 7.17
N ASN A 124 16.81 -13.11 6.97
CA ASN A 124 17.23 -14.37 7.62
C ASN A 124 18.62 -14.29 8.27
N ILE A 125 19.24 -13.12 8.29
CA ILE A 125 20.51 -12.85 8.99
C ILE A 125 20.50 -11.42 9.53
N GLY A 126 21.21 -11.19 10.63
CA GLY A 126 21.39 -9.87 11.23
C GLY A 126 20.16 -9.33 11.97
N PRO A 127 20.15 -8.03 12.32
CA PRO A 127 19.02 -7.39 13.00
C PRO A 127 17.74 -7.50 12.17
N GLY A 128 16.61 -7.72 12.84
CA GLY A 128 15.34 -7.92 12.15
C GLY A 128 15.17 -9.30 11.52
N MET A 129 16.12 -10.23 11.70
CA MET A 129 15.93 -11.64 11.38
C MET A 129 14.69 -12.19 12.10
N ARG A 130 13.93 -13.05 11.40
CA ARG A 130 12.81 -13.75 12.02
C ARG A 130 13.30 -14.72 13.08
N SER A 131 12.79 -14.61 14.30
CA SER A 131 12.94 -15.69 15.27
C SER A 131 12.19 -16.91 14.75
N SER A 132 12.86 -18.06 14.62
CA SER A 132 12.27 -19.34 14.18
C SER A 132 11.11 -19.86 15.06
N GLY A 133 10.67 -19.09 16.07
CA GLY A 133 9.54 -19.41 16.96
C GLY A 133 8.47 -18.30 17.04
N SER A 134 8.54 -17.24 16.22
CA SER A 134 7.50 -16.20 16.17
C SER A 134 6.57 -16.46 14.99
N GLY A 135 5.52 -17.26 15.21
CA GLY A 135 4.27 -17.17 14.45
C GLY A 135 4.23 -17.73 13.03
N LEU A 136 5.19 -18.53 12.59
CA LEU A 136 5.01 -19.43 11.45
C LEU A 136 4.94 -20.85 11.97
N LEU A 137 3.77 -21.45 11.80
CA LEU A 137 3.58 -22.90 11.72
C LEU A 137 4.81 -23.48 11.03
N SER A 138 5.64 -24.19 11.78
CA SER A 138 6.63 -25.06 11.20
C SER A 138 5.89 -25.97 10.21
N PRO A 139 6.34 -26.11 8.95
CA PRO A 139 5.84 -27.15 8.05
C PRO A 139 6.37 -28.54 8.47
N SER A 140 6.47 -28.78 9.77
CA SER A 140 7.05 -29.96 10.38
C SER A 140 6.53 -30.15 11.81
N SER A 141 5.21 -30.14 12.02
CA SER A 141 4.64 -31.13 12.92
C SER A 141 4.15 -32.25 12.03
N SER A 142 4.98 -33.28 11.89
CA SER A 142 4.55 -34.61 11.46
C SER A 142 3.16 -34.90 12.02
N PHE A 143 2.28 -35.43 11.17
CA PHE A 143 1.09 -36.17 11.58
C PHE A 143 1.50 -37.17 12.67
N SER A 144 1.35 -36.79 13.93
CA SER A 144 1.34 -37.70 15.05
C SER A 144 -0.11 -37.87 15.44
N ASP A 145 -0.63 -39.07 15.17
CA ASP A 145 -1.94 -39.55 15.56
C ASP A 145 -2.09 -39.47 17.09
N GLU A 146 -2.59 -38.34 17.62
CA GLU A 146 -3.25 -38.31 18.92
C GLU A 146 -4.56 -37.49 18.85
N PRO A 147 -5.67 -38.02 19.39
CA PRO A 147 -6.96 -37.37 19.31
C PRO A 147 -7.09 -36.32 20.42
N SER A 148 -6.72 -35.07 20.15
CA SER A 148 -6.90 -33.98 21.12
C SER A 148 -7.72 -32.81 20.58
N SER A 149 -8.99 -32.80 21.02
CA SER A 149 -9.85 -31.64 21.27
C SER A 149 -10.03 -30.59 20.16
N THR A 150 -11.25 -30.52 19.64
CA THR A 150 -11.85 -29.47 18.80
C THR A 150 -11.65 -28.03 19.29
N ALA A 151 -11.19 -27.80 20.52
CA ALA A 151 -10.88 -26.48 21.07
C ALA A 151 -9.61 -25.85 20.46
N ASN A 152 -8.58 -26.65 20.14
CA ASN A 152 -7.32 -26.14 19.57
C ASN A 152 -7.47 -25.71 18.10
N VAL A 153 -8.42 -26.31 17.37
CA VAL A 153 -8.75 -25.87 16.01
C VAL A 153 -9.48 -24.52 16.04
N ILE A 154 -10.33 -24.28 17.04
CA ILE A 154 -11.08 -23.03 17.19
C ILE A 154 -10.20 -21.87 17.66
N SER A 155 -9.22 -22.11 18.54
CA SER A 155 -8.23 -21.07 18.92
C SER A 155 -7.29 -20.74 17.75
N ASN A 156 -6.90 -21.73 16.95
CA ASN A 156 -6.11 -21.51 15.73
C ASN A 156 -6.86 -20.75 14.63
N ILE A 157 -8.21 -20.76 14.63
CA ILE A 157 -9.05 -19.97 13.70
C ILE A 157 -9.21 -18.51 14.16
N LYS A 158 -9.10 -18.23 15.47
CA LYS A 158 -9.27 -16.88 16.03
C LYS A 158 -8.07 -15.96 15.79
N GLY A 159 -6.86 -16.50 15.63
CA GLY A 159 -5.63 -15.72 15.35
C GLY A 159 -5.33 -15.47 13.88
N VAL A 160 -6.09 -16.02 12.92
CA VAL A 160 -5.76 -15.97 11.47
C VAL A 160 -5.83 -14.56 10.87
N LEU A 161 -6.62 -13.67 11.47
CA LEU A 161 -6.76 -12.28 11.03
C LEU A 161 -5.74 -11.34 11.67
N GLN A 162 -5.12 -11.75 12.78
CA GLN A 162 -4.18 -10.94 13.52
C GLN A 162 -2.83 -10.97 12.81
N LEU A 163 -2.38 -9.83 12.28
CA LEU A 163 -1.07 -9.69 11.63
C LEU A 163 0.06 -9.51 12.66
N SER A 164 -0.15 -9.85 13.94
CA SER A 164 0.68 -9.41 15.07
C SER A 164 1.93 -10.26 15.32
N THR A 165 2.78 -10.38 14.33
CA THR A 165 4.20 -10.65 14.56
C THR A 165 4.98 -9.37 14.31
N GLU A 166 4.80 -8.34 15.14
CA GLU A 166 5.60 -7.11 15.03
C GLU A 166 7.04 -7.38 15.48
N ASN A 167 7.97 -7.42 14.54
CA ASN A 167 9.39 -7.40 14.88
C ASN A 167 9.78 -6.04 15.47
N LYS A 168 10.20 -6.04 16.74
CA LYS A 168 10.59 -4.85 17.51
C LYS A 168 11.65 -4.00 16.80
N PHE A 169 12.59 -4.64 16.09
CA PHE A 169 13.65 -3.96 15.37
C PHE A 169 13.12 -2.96 14.34
N PHE A 170 12.19 -3.37 13.48
CA PHE A 170 11.69 -2.50 12.40
C PHE A 170 10.89 -1.31 12.96
N LYS A 171 10.17 -1.51 14.06
CA LYS A 171 9.46 -0.44 14.75
C LYS A 171 10.41 0.58 15.37
N GLU A 172 11.45 0.12 16.06
CA GLU A 172 12.48 0.98 16.64
C GLU A 172 13.23 1.74 15.54
N PHE A 173 13.65 1.04 14.49
CA PHE A 173 14.32 1.64 13.33
C PHE A 173 13.46 2.73 12.66
N ALA A 174 12.15 2.51 12.54
CA ALA A 174 11.24 3.49 11.95
C ALA A 174 11.10 4.77 12.79
N VAL A 175 11.07 4.63 14.12
CA VAL A 175 11.06 5.76 15.06
C VAL A 175 12.37 6.55 14.94
N GLU A 176 13.50 5.84 14.84
CA GLU A 176 14.81 6.45 14.62
C GLU A 176 14.88 7.21 13.29
N CYS A 177 14.43 6.61 12.18
CA CYS A 177 14.34 7.28 10.88
C CYS A 177 13.52 8.57 10.94
N THR A 178 12.44 8.57 11.72
CA THR A 178 11.59 9.76 11.86
C THR A 178 12.27 10.90 12.63
N ARG A 179 13.26 10.60 13.47
CA ARG A 179 14.09 11.65 14.11
C ARG A 179 14.99 12.31 13.07
N ASP A 180 15.59 11.50 12.21
CA ASP A 180 16.53 11.92 11.17
C ASP A 180 15.85 12.39 9.87
N GLN A 181 14.52 12.53 9.86
CA GLN A 181 13.74 12.93 8.67
C GLN A 181 13.92 11.98 7.47
N ILE A 182 14.02 10.67 7.76
CA ILE A 182 14.13 9.60 6.77
C ILE A 182 12.78 8.89 6.60
N CYS A 183 12.38 8.70 5.35
CA CYS A 183 11.27 7.84 4.95
C CYS A 183 11.76 6.51 4.38
N VAL A 184 11.03 5.42 4.62
CA VAL A 184 11.34 4.10 4.04
C VAL A 184 10.20 3.68 3.12
N ASP A 185 10.52 3.42 1.85
CA ASP A 185 9.60 2.85 0.86
C ASP A 185 10.04 1.43 0.49
N LEU A 186 9.07 0.54 0.28
CA LEU A 186 9.33 -0.89 0.04
C LEU A 186 8.81 -1.33 -1.32
N PHE A 187 9.69 -1.91 -2.14
CA PHE A 187 9.39 -2.63 -3.37
C PHE A 187 9.72 -4.11 -3.16
N LEU A 188 8.69 -4.92 -2.95
CA LEU A 188 8.84 -6.31 -2.55
C LEU A 188 8.46 -7.26 -3.69
N PHE A 189 9.31 -8.24 -3.93
CA PHE A 189 9.18 -9.25 -4.99
C PHE A 189 9.25 -10.67 -4.40
N PRO A 190 8.35 -11.04 -3.47
CA PRO A 190 8.45 -12.31 -2.77
C PRO A 190 8.10 -13.48 -3.69
N SER A 191 8.93 -14.52 -3.64
CA SER A 191 8.59 -15.87 -4.09
C SER A 191 8.20 -16.79 -2.92
N GLN A 192 8.38 -16.32 -1.69
CA GLN A 192 8.07 -16.98 -0.43
C GLN A 192 7.61 -15.94 0.59
N PRO A 193 6.92 -16.35 1.68
CA PRO A 193 6.42 -15.43 2.70
C PRO A 193 7.52 -14.51 3.27
N ILE A 194 7.28 -13.20 3.20
CA ILE A 194 8.19 -12.11 3.55
C ILE A 194 7.82 -11.39 4.86
N ASP A 195 6.81 -11.87 5.60
CA ASP A 195 6.39 -11.29 6.89
C ASP A 195 6.20 -9.79 6.75
N LEU A 196 5.32 -9.45 5.81
CA LEU A 196 5.03 -8.09 5.44
C LEU A 196 4.45 -7.31 6.62
N SER A 197 3.79 -7.98 7.56
CA SER A 197 3.31 -7.39 8.80
C SER A 197 4.43 -6.69 9.56
N SER A 198 5.56 -7.37 9.79
CA SER A 198 6.76 -6.78 10.41
C SER A 198 7.29 -5.59 9.61
N LEU A 199 7.46 -5.75 8.30
CA LEU A 199 8.06 -4.73 7.43
C LEU A 199 7.16 -3.50 7.29
N SER A 200 5.84 -3.69 7.32
CA SER A 200 4.83 -2.63 7.19
C SER A 200 4.89 -1.61 8.34
N SER A 201 5.45 -1.98 9.48
CA SER A 201 5.65 -1.03 10.58
C SER A 201 6.53 0.16 10.17
N MET A 202 7.52 -0.05 9.30
CA MET A 202 8.41 1.01 8.81
C MET A 202 7.69 2.02 7.95
N ILE A 203 6.91 1.55 6.97
CA ILE A 203 6.17 2.44 6.05
C ILE A 203 5.12 3.24 6.81
N LYS A 204 4.42 2.60 7.77
CA LYS A 204 3.35 3.23 8.55
C LYS A 204 3.88 4.37 9.41
N VAL A 205 5.01 4.17 10.08
CA VAL A 205 5.61 5.18 10.95
C VAL A 205 6.31 6.28 10.16
N THR A 206 7.03 5.93 9.10
CA THR A 206 7.86 6.90 8.36
C THR A 206 7.12 7.63 7.22
N GLY A 207 5.86 7.30 6.96
CA GLY A 207 5.06 7.92 5.90
C GLY A 207 5.30 7.35 4.50
N GLY A 208 5.92 6.17 4.40
CA GLY A 208 6.32 5.55 3.15
C GLY A 208 5.22 4.75 2.45
N THR A 209 5.56 4.26 1.26
CA THR A 209 4.73 3.46 0.35
C THR A 209 5.18 2.01 0.30
N LEU A 210 4.25 1.13 -0.06
CA LEU A 210 4.50 -0.27 -0.31
C LEU A 210 4.06 -0.61 -1.73
N HIS A 211 4.97 -1.21 -2.49
CA HIS A 211 4.72 -1.86 -3.76
C HIS A 211 5.00 -3.35 -3.62
N TYR A 212 3.98 -4.18 -3.83
CA TYR A 212 4.03 -5.62 -3.57
C TYR A 212 3.76 -6.40 -4.87
N TYR A 213 4.75 -7.15 -5.35
CA TYR A 213 4.73 -7.91 -6.60
C TYR A 213 4.96 -9.41 -6.32
N PRO A 214 3.93 -10.14 -5.86
CA PRO A 214 4.07 -11.56 -5.54
C PRO A 214 4.33 -12.37 -6.82
N GLY A 215 5.29 -13.30 -6.78
CA GLY A 215 5.58 -14.19 -7.91
C GLY A 215 6.21 -13.50 -9.12
N PHE A 216 6.73 -12.28 -8.96
CA PHE A 216 7.35 -11.50 -10.04
C PHE A 216 8.37 -12.31 -10.85
N SER A 217 8.21 -12.32 -12.17
CA SER A 217 9.15 -12.95 -13.11
C SER A 217 9.72 -11.93 -14.10
N GLY A 218 11.04 -11.85 -14.18
CA GLY A 218 11.72 -11.00 -15.17
C GLY A 218 11.52 -11.44 -16.63
N ASN A 219 11.01 -12.64 -16.85
CA ASN A 219 10.68 -13.17 -18.17
C ASN A 219 9.25 -12.82 -18.60
N SER A 220 8.42 -12.37 -17.66
CA SER A 220 7.05 -11.91 -17.95
C SER A 220 7.11 -10.45 -18.38
N SER A 221 6.71 -10.16 -19.62
CA SER A 221 6.64 -8.77 -20.11
C SER A 221 5.64 -7.94 -19.33
N GLU A 222 4.56 -8.55 -18.85
CA GLU A 222 3.49 -7.90 -18.07
C GLU A 222 4.02 -7.42 -16.71
N ASP A 223 4.70 -8.31 -15.97
CA ASP A 223 5.29 -7.98 -14.66
C ASP A 223 6.31 -6.85 -14.79
N VAL A 224 7.14 -6.93 -15.83
CA VAL A 224 8.17 -5.92 -16.14
C VAL A 224 7.52 -4.59 -16.50
N ALA A 225 6.47 -4.57 -17.32
CA ALA A 225 5.75 -3.37 -17.70
C ALA A 225 5.07 -2.69 -16.51
N LYS A 226 4.38 -3.47 -15.67
CA LYS A 226 3.74 -2.97 -14.45
C LYS A 226 4.76 -2.34 -13.51
N PHE A 227 5.81 -3.09 -13.15
CA PHE A 227 6.87 -2.58 -12.27
C PHE A 227 7.55 -1.35 -12.88
N SER A 228 7.83 -1.35 -14.18
CA SER A 228 8.46 -0.22 -14.87
C SER A 228 7.60 1.04 -14.78
N SER A 229 6.30 0.92 -15.02
CA SER A 229 5.34 2.02 -14.91
C SER A 229 5.25 2.55 -13.47
N ASP A 230 5.05 1.64 -12.50
CA ASP A 230 4.93 2.00 -11.08
C ASP A 230 6.19 2.70 -10.57
N MET A 231 7.37 2.17 -10.90
CA MET A 231 8.66 2.72 -10.47
C MET A 231 8.98 4.05 -11.16
N SER A 232 8.70 4.19 -12.45
CA SER A 232 8.90 5.46 -13.17
C SER A 232 7.96 6.54 -12.62
N CYS A 233 6.71 6.18 -12.32
CA CYS A 233 5.74 7.07 -11.67
C CYS A 233 6.21 7.43 -10.25
N PHE A 234 6.72 6.48 -9.48
CA PHE A 234 7.24 6.71 -8.14
C PHE A 234 8.44 7.67 -8.15
N LEU A 235 9.44 7.44 -9.01
CA LEU A 235 10.63 8.29 -9.12
C LEU A 235 10.31 9.69 -9.65
N SER A 236 9.33 9.84 -10.54
CA SER A 236 8.89 11.14 -11.07
C SER A 236 8.03 11.96 -10.11
N THR A 237 7.47 11.33 -9.07
CA THR A 237 6.53 12.00 -8.17
C THR A 237 7.28 13.00 -7.29
N SER A 238 6.89 14.27 -7.37
CA SER A 238 7.31 15.30 -6.42
C SER A 238 6.79 14.97 -5.02
N PHE A 239 7.66 15.04 -4.03
CA PHE A 239 7.31 14.86 -2.62
C PHE A 239 7.76 16.05 -1.79
N CYS A 240 7.22 16.15 -0.58
CA CYS A 240 7.66 17.15 0.40
C CYS A 240 8.48 16.48 1.51
N LEU A 241 9.52 17.18 1.96
CA LEU A 241 10.44 16.74 3.00
C LEU A 241 10.12 17.42 4.34
N GLU A 242 10.50 16.76 5.44
CA GLU A 242 10.43 17.30 6.81
C GLU A 242 9.04 17.89 7.13
N ALA A 243 8.01 17.19 6.68
CA ALA A 243 6.66 17.69 6.70
C ALA A 243 6.05 17.47 8.10
N VAL A 244 5.27 18.45 8.52
CA VAL A 244 4.56 18.42 9.79
C VAL A 244 3.14 18.90 9.56
N LEU A 245 2.18 18.03 9.87
CA LEU A 245 0.76 18.32 9.74
C LEU A 245 0.17 18.60 11.13
N ARG A 246 -0.53 19.73 11.23
CA ARG A 246 -1.35 20.08 12.39
C ARG A 246 -2.75 20.42 11.95
N VAL A 247 -3.74 19.77 12.59
CA VAL A 247 -5.15 20.06 12.39
C VAL A 247 -5.68 20.82 13.60
N ARG A 248 -6.47 21.85 13.36
CA ARG A 248 -7.14 22.66 14.38
C ARG A 248 -8.63 22.67 14.05
N ALA A 249 -9.45 22.70 15.09
CA ALA A 249 -10.89 22.85 14.98
C ALA A 249 -11.36 24.02 15.84
N SER A 250 -12.58 24.47 15.59
CA SER A 250 -13.26 25.47 16.41
C SER A 250 -13.49 24.96 17.83
N ARG A 251 -13.67 25.89 18.78
CA ARG A 251 -13.94 25.55 20.19
C ARG A 251 -15.14 24.59 20.30
N GLY A 252 -15.01 23.60 21.18
CA GLY A 252 -16.01 22.57 21.41
C GLY A 252 -15.88 21.35 20.50
N ILE A 253 -14.97 21.40 19.51
CA ILE A 253 -14.62 20.25 18.66
C ILE A 253 -13.19 19.82 19.01
N SER A 254 -13.04 18.58 19.44
CA SER A 254 -11.76 17.94 19.68
C SER A 254 -11.44 16.92 18.59
N ILE A 255 -10.17 16.57 18.45
CA ILE A 255 -9.72 15.56 17.50
C ILE A 255 -9.60 14.25 18.26
N SER A 256 -10.35 13.23 17.84
CA SER A 256 -10.40 11.94 18.52
C SER A 256 -9.38 10.96 17.99
N ASN A 257 -9.16 10.93 16.68
CA ASN A 257 -8.24 9.99 16.06
C ASN A 257 -7.66 10.49 14.74
N TYR A 258 -6.46 10.01 14.42
CA TYR A 258 -5.81 10.20 13.14
C TYR A 258 -5.56 8.84 12.49
N LYS A 259 -5.77 8.74 11.17
CA LYS A 259 -5.52 7.52 10.38
C LYS A 259 -4.69 7.86 9.14
N GLY A 260 -3.75 6.97 8.82
CA GLY A 260 -2.79 7.11 7.72
C GLY A 260 -1.37 6.80 8.19
N ASN A 261 -0.41 6.99 7.30
CA ASN A 261 1.00 6.73 7.59
C ASN A 261 1.68 8.01 8.09
N PHE A 262 1.99 8.06 9.38
CA PHE A 262 2.68 9.16 10.04
C PHE A 262 3.22 8.72 11.39
N PHE A 263 4.05 9.57 12.00
CA PHE A 263 4.49 9.43 13.38
C PHE A 263 3.94 10.56 14.24
N THR A 264 3.30 10.23 15.35
CA THR A 264 2.81 11.22 16.31
C THR A 264 3.92 11.60 17.29
N ARG A 265 4.44 12.83 17.22
CA ARG A 265 5.44 13.33 18.19
C ARG A 265 4.80 13.84 19.47
N GLN A 266 3.70 14.59 19.32
CA GLN A 266 2.86 15.14 20.37
C GLN A 266 1.40 14.94 19.95
N THR A 267 0.44 15.05 20.88
CA THR A 267 -0.98 14.72 20.65
C THR A 267 -1.59 15.39 19.41
N ASP A 268 -1.09 16.56 19.01
CA ASP A 268 -1.64 17.36 17.90
C ASP A 268 -0.65 17.61 16.75
N LEU A 269 0.49 16.90 16.73
CA LEU A 269 1.56 17.16 15.76
C LEU A 269 2.01 15.87 15.08
N LEU A 270 1.60 15.72 13.81
CA LEU A 270 1.95 14.57 12.99
C LEU A 270 3.23 14.88 12.22
N ALA A 271 4.28 14.09 12.47
CA ALA A 271 5.53 14.16 11.75
C ALA A 271 5.49 13.21 10.54
N LEU A 272 5.88 13.74 9.40
CA LEU A 272 5.87 13.10 8.09
C LEU A 272 7.23 13.37 7.44
N PRO A 273 8.25 12.52 7.70
CA PRO A 273 9.59 12.67 7.11
C PRO A 273 9.54 12.93 5.60
N ASN A 274 8.65 12.21 4.92
CA ASN A 274 8.29 12.45 3.53
C ASN A 274 6.76 12.47 3.41
N PHE A 275 6.23 13.49 2.74
CA PHE A 275 4.81 13.59 2.41
C PHE A 275 4.60 13.18 0.96
N ASN A 276 3.97 12.01 0.76
CA ASN A 276 3.53 11.56 -0.55
C ASN A 276 2.18 12.19 -0.92
N PRO A 277 2.07 12.92 -2.05
CA PRO A 277 0.81 13.51 -2.50
C PRO A 277 -0.32 12.50 -2.75
N LYS A 278 0.00 11.22 -2.99
CA LYS A 278 -0.99 10.17 -3.21
C LYS A 278 -1.60 9.62 -1.91
N HIS A 279 -1.00 9.90 -0.75
CA HIS A 279 -1.53 9.41 0.52
C HIS A 279 -2.72 10.25 1.00
N SER A 280 -3.75 9.58 1.47
CA SER A 280 -4.91 10.18 2.12
C SER A 280 -4.87 9.95 3.64
N PHE A 281 -5.14 11.02 4.38
CA PHE A 281 -5.26 10.99 5.85
C PHE A 281 -6.73 11.13 6.23
N SER A 282 -7.14 10.45 7.31
CA SER A 282 -8.47 10.60 7.87
C SER A 282 -8.36 11.12 9.30
N VAL A 283 -9.18 12.11 9.64
CA VAL A 283 -9.21 12.73 10.97
C VAL A 283 -10.62 12.61 11.51
N GLU A 284 -10.76 11.97 12.66
CA GLU A 284 -12.02 11.82 13.37
C GLU A 284 -12.14 12.94 14.40
N PHE A 285 -13.33 13.53 14.49
CA PHE A 285 -13.62 14.64 15.38
C PHE A 285 -14.72 14.24 16.37
N SER A 286 -14.62 14.77 17.59
CA SER A 286 -15.64 14.64 18.63
C SER A 286 -16.17 16.02 19.02
N ILE A 287 -17.47 16.11 19.26
CA ILE A 287 -18.11 17.32 19.77
C ILE A 287 -18.23 17.18 21.29
N GLU A 288 -17.43 17.94 22.03
CA GLU A 288 -17.35 17.86 23.50
C GLU A 288 -18.22 18.92 24.19
N GLU A 289 -18.38 20.09 23.57
CA GLU A 289 -19.21 21.19 24.06
C GLU A 289 -20.32 21.50 23.05
N SER A 290 -21.44 22.05 23.53
CA SER A 290 -22.49 22.55 22.64
C SER A 290 -21.97 23.71 21.79
N LEU A 291 -22.06 23.57 20.47
CA LEU A 291 -21.56 24.57 19.53
C LEU A 291 -22.58 25.72 19.41
N SER A 292 -22.19 26.93 19.81
CA SER A 292 -23.06 28.12 19.78
C SER A 292 -22.98 28.93 18.48
N SER A 293 -21.89 28.78 17.73
CA SER A 293 -21.69 29.43 16.43
C SER A 293 -22.55 28.76 15.36
N PRO A 294 -23.06 29.48 14.35
CA PRO A 294 -23.73 28.87 13.20
C PRO A 294 -22.76 28.10 12.28
N VAL A 295 -21.46 28.35 12.40
CA VAL A 295 -20.42 27.76 11.57
C VAL A 295 -19.25 27.28 12.43
N ALA A 296 -18.79 26.06 12.20
CA ALA A 296 -17.53 25.53 12.69
C ALA A 296 -16.46 25.61 11.60
N PHE A 297 -15.23 25.82 12.03
CA PHE A 297 -14.06 25.82 11.14
C PHE A 297 -13.13 24.66 11.50
N ILE A 298 -12.64 23.98 10.47
CA ILE A 298 -11.54 23.02 10.55
C ILE A 298 -10.41 23.59 9.69
N GLN A 299 -9.20 23.64 10.24
CA GLN A 299 -8.03 24.11 9.54
C GLN A 299 -6.89 23.09 9.64
N ALA A 300 -6.43 22.62 8.49
CA ALA A 300 -5.23 21.79 8.38
C ALA A 300 -4.07 22.66 7.88
N ALA A 301 -2.94 22.64 8.58
CA ALA A 301 -1.72 23.33 8.20
C ALA A 301 -0.57 22.31 8.05
N LEU A 302 -0.03 22.23 6.84
CA LEU A 302 1.12 21.39 6.48
C LEU A 302 2.34 22.28 6.26
N LEU A 303 3.24 22.31 7.23
CA LEU A 303 4.57 22.90 7.09
C LEU A 303 5.47 21.87 6.44
N HIS A 304 6.14 22.20 5.34
CA HIS A 304 6.98 21.26 4.61
C HIS A 304 8.10 21.96 3.84
N THR A 305 9.11 21.20 3.47
CA THR A 305 10.18 21.62 2.55
C THR A 305 9.89 21.01 1.18
N THR A 306 9.85 21.81 0.13
CA THR A 306 9.64 21.30 -1.23
C THR A 306 10.90 20.58 -1.74
N SER A 307 10.78 19.81 -2.82
CA SER A 307 11.96 19.25 -3.51
C SER A 307 12.93 20.33 -4.01
N GLY A 308 12.43 21.55 -4.25
CA GLY A 308 13.23 22.75 -4.51
C GLY A 308 13.83 23.42 -3.28
N GLY A 309 13.82 22.77 -2.10
CA GLY A 309 14.44 23.30 -0.87
C GLY A 309 13.75 24.50 -0.23
N GLU A 310 12.62 24.94 -0.77
CA GLU A 310 11.85 26.02 -0.15
C GLU A 310 11.00 25.50 1.00
N ARG A 311 11.05 26.18 2.15
CA ARG A 311 10.16 25.92 3.29
C ARG A 311 8.83 26.64 3.08
N ARG A 312 7.74 25.88 2.94
CA ARG A 312 6.39 26.40 2.66
C ARG A 312 5.37 25.90 3.68
N ILE A 313 4.29 26.66 3.83
CA ILE A 313 3.11 26.24 4.61
C ILE A 313 1.92 26.15 3.66
N ARG A 314 1.30 24.98 3.57
CA ARG A 314 0.01 24.79 2.90
C ARG A 314 -1.09 24.80 3.95
N VAL A 315 -2.09 25.66 3.78
CA VAL A 315 -3.23 25.77 4.70
C VAL A 315 -4.51 25.44 3.94
N ILE A 316 -5.33 24.57 4.53
CA ILE A 316 -6.67 24.25 4.06
C ILE A 316 -7.62 24.67 5.19
N THR A 317 -8.60 25.50 4.89
CA THR A 317 -9.64 25.90 5.85
C THR A 317 -11.00 25.54 5.28
N MET A 318 -11.76 24.77 6.06
CA MET A 318 -13.11 24.33 5.73
C MET A 318 -14.07 24.94 6.74
N ALA A 319 -15.16 25.54 6.24
CA ALA A 319 -16.26 26.06 7.03
C ALA A 319 -17.44 25.09 6.91
N LEU A 320 -17.97 24.64 8.05
CA LEU A 320 -19.04 23.66 8.15
C LEU A 320 -20.24 24.29 8.87
N PRO A 321 -21.44 24.27 8.27
CA PRO A 321 -22.65 24.74 8.95
C PRO A 321 -22.99 23.82 10.13
N ILE A 322 -23.40 24.42 11.25
CA ILE A 322 -23.85 23.70 12.44
C ILE A 322 -25.38 23.66 12.42
N SER A 323 -25.95 22.46 12.59
CA SER A 323 -27.39 22.27 12.71
C SER A 323 -27.71 21.39 13.90
N SER A 324 -28.80 21.70 14.59
CA SER A 324 -29.41 20.84 15.62
C SER A 324 -30.47 19.88 15.03
N ASN A 325 -30.79 20.01 13.73
CA ASN A 325 -31.76 19.16 13.07
C ASN A 325 -31.09 17.89 12.51
N PRO A 326 -31.35 16.69 13.08
CA PRO A 326 -30.75 15.46 12.61
C PRO A 326 -31.08 15.12 11.14
N SER A 327 -32.24 15.55 10.63
CA SER A 327 -32.63 15.30 9.22
C SER A 327 -31.74 16.05 8.24
N GLU A 328 -31.34 17.27 8.58
CA GLU A 328 -30.42 18.07 7.78
C GLU A 328 -29.02 17.44 7.79
N ILE A 329 -28.52 17.03 8.96
CA ILE A 329 -27.22 16.37 9.10
C ILE A 329 -27.15 15.10 8.23
N VAL A 330 -28.17 14.25 8.30
CA VAL A 330 -28.22 13.01 7.52
C VAL A 330 -28.31 13.29 6.02
N SER A 331 -28.98 14.37 5.61
CA SER A 331 -29.09 14.73 4.18
C SER A 331 -27.77 15.20 3.56
N LEU A 332 -26.83 15.68 4.37
CA LEU A 332 -25.51 16.14 3.96
C LEU A 332 -24.40 15.09 4.16
N ALA A 333 -24.72 13.91 4.70
CA ALA A 333 -23.75 12.88 4.98
C ALA A 333 -23.17 12.26 3.69
N ASP A 334 -21.85 12.13 3.60
CA ASP A 334 -21.19 11.45 2.49
C ASP A 334 -20.94 9.97 2.82
N ALA A 335 -21.71 9.08 2.19
CA ALA A 335 -21.58 7.63 2.38
C ALA A 335 -20.18 7.08 2.03
N SER A 336 -19.49 7.69 1.06
CA SER A 336 -18.18 7.24 0.59
C SER A 336 -17.10 7.55 1.63
N VAL A 337 -17.15 8.73 2.23
CA VAL A 337 -16.25 9.13 3.32
C VAL A 337 -16.48 8.25 4.55
N ILE A 338 -17.74 8.00 4.92
CA ILE A 338 -18.09 7.11 6.04
C ILE A 338 -17.53 5.71 5.78
N ALA A 339 -17.72 5.16 4.58
CA ALA A 339 -17.20 3.83 4.23
C ALA A 339 -15.66 3.76 4.30
N ASN A 340 -14.95 4.79 3.80
CA ASN A 340 -13.48 4.86 3.89
C ASN A 340 -12.99 4.83 5.35
N VAL A 341 -13.58 5.66 6.22
CA VAL A 341 -13.18 5.75 7.63
C VAL A 341 -13.52 4.46 8.39
N LEU A 342 -14.71 3.89 8.17
CA LEU A 342 -15.10 2.62 8.80
C LEU A 342 -14.18 1.47 8.37
N ALA A 343 -13.79 1.39 7.10
CA ALA A 343 -12.84 0.39 6.63
C ALA A 343 -11.46 0.52 7.28
N LYS A 344 -10.94 1.75 7.41
CA LYS A 344 -9.67 2.03 8.13
C LYS A 344 -9.77 1.66 9.61
N ASN A 345 -10.93 1.87 10.23
CA ASN A 345 -11.18 1.45 11.61
C ASN A 345 -11.26 -0.07 11.76
N ALA A 346 -11.89 -0.76 10.81
CA ALA A 346 -11.94 -2.21 10.79
C ALA A 346 -10.55 -2.84 10.64
N ILE A 347 -9.69 -2.27 9.79
CA ILE A 347 -8.28 -2.71 9.64
C ILE A 347 -7.49 -2.47 10.94
N ALA A 348 -7.67 -1.30 11.57
CA ALA A 348 -7.02 -1.01 12.85
C ALA A 348 -7.49 -1.97 13.96
N LEU A 349 -8.75 -2.40 13.94
CA LEU A 349 -9.28 -3.41 14.85
C LEU A 349 -8.63 -4.77 14.59
N ALA A 350 -8.58 -5.22 13.32
CA ALA A 350 -7.96 -6.49 12.92
C ALA A 350 -6.48 -6.61 13.33
N ASN A 351 -5.75 -5.48 13.37
CA ASN A 351 -4.35 -5.45 13.81
C ASN A 351 -4.18 -5.51 15.34
N ARG A 352 -5.22 -5.20 16.13
CA ARG A 352 -5.13 -5.01 17.60
C ARG A 352 -5.93 -6.02 18.41
N SER A 353 -7.02 -6.54 17.84
CA SER A 353 -7.99 -7.41 18.49
C SER A 353 -8.23 -8.66 17.66
N ASP A 354 -8.70 -9.72 18.31
CA ASP A 354 -9.18 -10.95 17.68
C ASP A 354 -10.62 -10.84 17.16
N ASP A 355 -11.25 -9.67 17.35
CA ASP A 355 -12.61 -9.40 16.87
C ASP A 355 -12.68 -9.45 15.34
N ASP A 356 -13.76 -10.00 14.79
CA ASP A 356 -13.95 -10.04 13.35
C ASP A 356 -14.25 -8.62 12.83
N PRO A 357 -13.38 -8.03 11.99
CA PRO A 357 -13.57 -6.67 11.47
C PRO A 357 -14.84 -6.55 10.62
N ARG A 358 -15.33 -7.67 10.06
CA ARG A 358 -16.59 -7.69 9.29
C ARG A 358 -17.80 -7.51 10.19
N ASP A 359 -17.78 -8.08 11.39
CA ASP A 359 -18.85 -7.91 12.37
C ASP A 359 -18.91 -6.45 12.85
N TYR A 360 -17.75 -5.80 13.03
CA TYR A 360 -17.68 -4.37 13.30
C TYR A 360 -18.32 -3.54 12.17
N LEU A 361 -17.95 -3.79 10.91
CA LEU A 361 -18.52 -3.08 9.76
C LEU A 361 -20.05 -3.30 9.64
N PHE A 362 -20.49 -4.55 9.80
CA PHE A 362 -21.90 -4.92 9.75
C PHE A 362 -22.69 -4.21 10.85
N SER A 363 -22.20 -4.28 12.10
CA SER A 363 -22.79 -3.60 13.25
C SER A 363 -22.93 -2.10 13.01
N LYS A 364 -21.90 -1.44 12.47
CA LYS A 364 -21.95 0.00 12.17
C LYS A 364 -22.97 0.37 11.10
N VAL A 365 -23.16 -0.44 10.07
CA VAL A 365 -24.24 -0.21 9.09
C VAL A 365 -25.61 -0.38 9.74
N VAL A 366 -25.79 -1.41 10.56
CA VAL A 366 -27.05 -1.62 11.28
C VAL A 366 -27.36 -0.42 12.19
N ASP A 367 -26.38 0.09 12.93
CA ASP A 367 -26.52 1.29 13.76
C ASP A 367 -26.99 2.50 12.94
N ILE A 368 -26.36 2.76 11.78
CA ILE A 368 -26.73 3.86 10.87
C ILE A 368 -28.17 3.69 10.38
N LEU A 369 -28.55 2.49 9.92
CA LEU A 369 -29.89 2.21 9.39
C LEU A 369 -30.96 2.33 10.47
N GLN A 370 -30.68 1.88 11.70
CA GLN A 370 -31.59 2.03 12.84
C GLN A 370 -31.76 3.51 13.21
N ALA A 371 -30.69 4.29 13.22
CA ALA A 371 -30.76 5.73 13.47
C ALA A 371 -31.63 6.46 12.44
N VAL A 372 -31.49 6.14 11.15
CA VAL A 372 -32.32 6.71 10.07
C VAL A 372 -33.78 6.27 10.21
N LYS A 373 -34.04 5.00 10.48
CA LYS A 373 -35.40 4.48 10.69
C LYS A 373 -36.11 5.19 11.84
N ASN A 374 -35.41 5.40 12.96
CA ASN A 374 -35.94 6.10 14.13
C ASN A 374 -36.28 7.56 13.82
N LEU A 375 -35.49 8.20 12.94
CA LEU A 375 -35.72 9.57 12.50
C LEU A 375 -36.95 9.70 11.60
N GLU A 376 -37.14 8.77 10.65
CA GLU A 376 -38.31 8.75 9.75
C GLU A 376 -39.60 8.33 10.46
N ARG A 377 -39.53 7.76 11.67
CA ARG A 377 -40.66 7.20 12.43
C ARG A 377 -41.47 6.16 11.62
N SER A 378 -40.82 5.51 10.65
CA SER A 378 -41.45 4.51 9.77
C SER A 378 -41.44 3.12 10.42
N THR A 379 -42.58 2.45 10.38
CA THR A 379 -42.77 1.13 11.01
C THR A 379 -42.55 -0.04 10.05
N SER A 380 -42.74 0.15 8.74
CA SER A 380 -42.80 -0.95 7.75
C SER A 380 -41.70 -0.94 6.69
N SER A 381 -41.09 0.20 6.38
CA SER A 381 -40.03 0.30 5.36
C SER A 381 -38.93 1.28 5.77
N ILE A 382 -37.69 1.02 5.34
CA ILE A 382 -36.56 1.93 5.55
C ILE A 382 -36.40 2.72 4.26
N SER A 383 -36.69 4.02 4.29
CA SER A 383 -36.32 4.92 3.22
C SER A 383 -34.95 5.50 3.57
N LEU A 384 -33.97 5.34 2.68
CA LEU A 384 -32.67 5.99 2.87
C LEU A 384 -32.65 7.34 2.15
N PRO A 385 -32.24 8.43 2.82
CA PRO A 385 -31.92 9.69 2.17
C PRO A 385 -30.91 9.46 1.04
N ARG A 386 -31.04 10.24 -0.04
CA ARG A 386 -30.22 10.07 -1.26
C ARG A 386 -28.72 9.98 -0.97
N ALA A 387 -28.25 10.77 0.01
CA ALA A 387 -26.86 10.86 0.42
C ALA A 387 -26.32 9.53 1.03
N LEU A 388 -27.17 8.78 1.73
CA LEU A 388 -26.80 7.50 2.35
C LEU A 388 -27.14 6.27 1.52
N LYS A 389 -27.89 6.39 0.42
CA LYS A 389 -28.23 5.21 -0.43
C LYS A 389 -27.03 4.31 -0.79
N PRO A 390 -25.82 4.83 -1.09
CA PRO A 390 -24.68 3.99 -1.41
C PRO A 390 -24.11 3.20 -0.23
N ILE A 391 -24.39 3.60 1.03
CA ILE A 391 -23.66 3.09 2.21
C ILE A 391 -23.74 1.58 2.36
N VAL A 392 -24.93 1.00 2.09
CA VAL A 392 -25.16 -0.44 2.23
C VAL A 392 -24.32 -1.20 1.21
N PHE A 393 -24.26 -0.71 -0.04
CA PHE A 393 -23.47 -1.34 -1.09
C PHE A 393 -21.97 -1.21 -0.83
N LEU A 394 -21.51 -0.03 -0.41
CA LEU A 394 -20.09 0.21 -0.12
C LEU A 394 -19.59 -0.62 1.05
N ILE A 395 -20.35 -0.69 2.14
CA ILE A 395 -19.93 -1.51 3.29
C ILE A 395 -20.09 -3.00 3.00
N HIS A 396 -21.13 -3.42 2.27
CA HIS A 396 -21.23 -4.81 1.83
C HIS A 396 -20.03 -5.20 0.95
N GLY A 397 -19.65 -4.33 0.02
CA GLY A 397 -18.44 -4.46 -0.78
C GLY A 397 -17.19 -4.58 0.08
N ALA A 398 -17.02 -3.67 1.04
CA ALA A 398 -15.92 -3.71 2.00
C ALA A 398 -15.89 -5.02 2.79
N ILE A 399 -17.02 -5.53 3.30
CA ILE A 399 -17.09 -6.81 4.02
C ILE A 399 -16.72 -8.00 3.13
N ARG A 400 -17.08 -7.94 1.84
CA ARG A 400 -16.82 -9.00 0.85
C ARG A 400 -15.42 -8.93 0.24
N SER A 401 -14.66 -7.87 0.51
CA SER A 401 -13.30 -7.73 0.02
C SER A 401 -12.44 -8.94 0.41
N LEU A 402 -11.66 -9.44 -0.56
CA LEU A 402 -10.90 -10.68 -0.45
C LEU A 402 -9.89 -10.69 0.72
N PHE A 403 -9.41 -9.52 1.13
CA PHE A 403 -8.47 -9.40 2.24
C PHE A 403 -9.08 -9.73 3.61
N TRP A 404 -10.40 -9.84 3.74
CA TRP A 404 -11.04 -10.37 4.96
C TRP A 404 -11.23 -11.89 4.96
N SER A 405 -11.01 -12.56 3.82
CA SER A 405 -11.28 -13.99 3.73
C SER A 405 -10.34 -14.78 4.66
N LYS A 406 -10.96 -15.67 5.44
CA LYS A 406 -10.30 -16.64 6.33
C LYS A 406 -9.94 -17.93 5.60
N GLN A 407 -10.57 -18.18 4.45
CA GLN A 407 -10.37 -19.37 3.63
C GLN A 407 -9.72 -18.94 2.31
N GLY A 408 -8.49 -19.41 2.12
CA GLY A 408 -7.75 -19.28 0.88
C GLY A 408 -8.61 -19.70 -0.29
N THR A 409 -9.00 -18.74 -1.11
CA THR A 409 -9.54 -19.01 -2.44
C THR A 409 -9.28 -17.78 -3.29
N PHE A 410 -8.51 -17.98 -4.36
CA PHE A 410 -8.69 -17.49 -5.74
C PHE A 410 -7.35 -17.49 -6.48
N PHE A 411 -6.21 -17.41 -5.77
CA PHE A 411 -4.92 -17.80 -6.32
C PHE A 411 -4.75 -19.31 -6.11
N ASP A 412 -4.39 -19.99 -7.19
CA ASP A 412 -4.09 -21.41 -7.32
C ASP A 412 -3.81 -22.15 -5.98
N THR A 413 -4.51 -23.27 -5.76
CA THR A 413 -4.36 -24.24 -4.65
C THR A 413 -2.94 -24.80 -4.44
N THR A 414 -1.97 -24.30 -5.19
CA THR A 414 -0.53 -24.55 -5.07
C THR A 414 0.20 -23.54 -4.19
N GLN A 415 -0.40 -22.39 -3.86
CA GLN A 415 0.23 -21.37 -3.02
C GLN A 415 -0.01 -21.63 -1.53
N THR A 416 1.05 -21.58 -0.74
CA THR A 416 1.01 -21.89 0.70
C THR A 416 0.19 -20.84 1.48
N PRO A 417 -0.57 -21.23 2.53
CA PRO A 417 -1.45 -20.34 3.31
C PRO A 417 -0.75 -19.13 3.96
N THR A 418 0.58 -19.12 3.95
CA THR A 418 1.46 -18.09 4.50
C THR A 418 1.71 -16.92 3.55
N LEU A 419 1.65 -17.14 2.23
CA LEU A 419 1.73 -16.06 1.23
C LEU A 419 0.42 -15.23 1.24
N GLU A 420 -0.69 -15.86 1.65
CA GLU A 420 -1.99 -15.19 1.83
C GLU A 420 -1.96 -14.13 2.94
N GLY A 421 -1.17 -14.36 4.00
CA GLY A 421 -0.98 -13.40 5.09
C GLY A 421 -0.30 -12.12 4.61
N ASP A 422 0.71 -12.23 3.75
CA ASP A 422 1.38 -11.07 3.17
C ASP A 422 0.49 -10.35 2.16
N ILE A 423 -0.26 -11.06 1.33
CA ILE A 423 -1.22 -10.42 0.42
C ILE A 423 -2.25 -9.61 1.24
N ARG A 424 -2.77 -10.18 2.32
CA ARG A 424 -3.66 -9.45 3.24
C ARG A 424 -3.01 -8.21 3.84
N ALA A 425 -1.80 -8.34 4.38
CA ALA A 425 -1.06 -7.22 4.95
C ALA A 425 -0.81 -6.11 3.92
N SER A 426 -0.54 -6.47 2.66
CA SER A 426 -0.34 -5.51 1.58
C SER A 426 -1.61 -4.71 1.30
N MET A 427 -2.77 -5.37 1.25
CA MET A 427 -4.07 -4.73 1.05
C MET A 427 -4.45 -3.85 2.24
N PHE A 428 -4.12 -4.26 3.47
CA PHE A 428 -4.33 -3.41 4.65
C PHE A 428 -3.55 -2.10 4.54
N CYS A 429 -2.26 -2.17 4.20
CA CYS A 429 -1.41 -0.99 4.01
C CYS A 429 -1.93 -0.08 2.90
N MET A 430 -2.46 -0.67 1.83
CA MET A 430 -3.04 0.07 0.71
C MET A 430 -4.31 0.82 1.15
N VAL A 431 -5.28 0.15 1.77
CA VAL A 431 -6.54 0.78 2.20
C VAL A 431 -6.32 1.86 3.27
N GLU A 432 -5.33 1.69 4.15
CA GLU A 432 -4.96 2.70 5.15
C GLU A 432 -4.53 4.04 4.52
N THR A 433 -3.95 4.02 3.31
CA THR A 433 -3.44 5.20 2.60
C THR A 433 -4.32 5.66 1.43
N MET A 434 -5.24 4.83 0.95
CA MET A 434 -6.16 5.16 -0.15
C MET A 434 -7.08 6.34 0.17
N SER A 435 -7.30 7.15 -0.85
CA SER A 435 -8.32 8.19 -0.91
C SER A 435 -9.73 7.62 -0.93
N VAL A 436 -10.72 8.48 -0.66
CA VAL A 436 -12.14 8.12 -0.70
C VAL A 436 -12.53 7.55 -2.07
N MET A 437 -12.01 8.15 -3.15
CA MET A 437 -12.29 7.73 -4.52
C MET A 437 -11.73 6.33 -4.80
N GLU A 438 -10.49 6.05 -4.38
CA GLU A 438 -9.87 4.73 -4.56
C GLU A 438 -10.58 3.66 -3.75
N THR A 439 -10.90 3.91 -2.47
CA THR A 439 -11.66 2.94 -1.67
C THR A 439 -13.07 2.70 -2.20
N THR A 440 -13.70 3.71 -2.79
CA THR A 440 -15.02 3.56 -3.40
C THR A 440 -14.98 2.61 -4.59
N LYS A 441 -13.95 2.72 -5.44
CA LYS A 441 -13.73 1.78 -6.54
C LYS A 441 -13.39 0.37 -6.05
N LEU A 442 -12.56 0.27 -5.00
CA LEU A 442 -12.20 -1.01 -4.40
C LEU A 442 -13.41 -1.75 -3.83
N PHE A 443 -14.30 -1.03 -3.13
CA PHE A 443 -15.49 -1.64 -2.51
C PHE A 443 -16.62 -1.87 -3.52
N SER A 444 -16.71 -1.05 -4.57
CA SER A 444 -17.67 -1.24 -5.66
C SER A 444 -16.94 -1.20 -7.00
N PRO A 445 -16.35 -2.34 -7.42
CA PRO A 445 -15.75 -2.48 -8.73
C PRO A 445 -16.69 -2.07 -9.87
N ARG A 446 -16.15 -1.79 -11.04
CA ARG A 446 -16.93 -1.43 -12.22
C ARG A 446 -16.70 -2.44 -13.33
N ILE A 447 -17.78 -2.95 -13.90
CA ILE A 447 -17.73 -3.82 -15.06
C ILE A 447 -18.22 -3.02 -16.26
N TYR A 448 -17.45 -2.97 -17.33
CA TYR A 448 -17.83 -2.33 -18.59
C TYR A 448 -18.07 -3.40 -19.64
N ALA A 449 -19.24 -3.38 -20.29
CA ALA A 449 -19.53 -4.26 -21.41
C ALA A 449 -18.86 -3.73 -22.68
N LEU A 450 -17.73 -4.29 -23.09
CA LEU A 450 -16.98 -3.83 -24.27
C LEU A 450 -17.63 -4.24 -25.60
N HIS A 451 -18.45 -5.28 -25.58
CA HIS A 451 -19.21 -5.74 -26.74
C HIS A 451 -20.43 -4.87 -27.05
N TYR A 452 -20.83 -3.98 -26.12
CA TYR A 452 -21.97 -3.08 -26.28
C TYR A 452 -21.51 -1.63 -26.14
N HIS A 453 -21.51 -0.89 -27.25
CA HIS A 453 -21.21 0.53 -27.26
C HIS A 453 -22.51 1.33 -27.30
N ASP A 454 -22.78 2.10 -26.23
CA ASP A 454 -23.95 2.96 -26.19
C ASP A 454 -23.60 4.36 -26.72
N GLU A 455 -24.02 4.66 -27.95
CA GLU A 455 -23.81 5.98 -28.56
C GLU A 455 -24.49 7.11 -27.78
N SER A 456 -25.54 6.82 -27.01
CA SER A 456 -26.27 7.84 -26.23
C SER A 456 -25.49 8.34 -25.01
N HIS A 457 -24.57 7.52 -24.49
CA HIS A 457 -23.74 7.84 -23.33
C HIS A 457 -22.28 8.14 -23.69
N GLY A 458 -21.95 8.18 -25.00
CA GLY A 458 -20.62 8.55 -25.48
C GLY A 458 -19.51 7.55 -25.12
N GLY A 459 -19.85 6.27 -24.91
CA GLY A 459 -18.87 5.23 -24.59
C GLY A 459 -19.44 3.99 -23.90
N PHE A 460 -18.55 3.25 -23.24
CA PHE A 460 -18.91 2.06 -22.46
C PHE A 460 -19.46 2.44 -21.09
N TRP A 461 -20.70 2.05 -20.79
CA TRP A 461 -21.33 2.31 -19.51
C TRP A 461 -21.13 1.13 -18.53
N PRO A 462 -20.92 1.37 -17.22
CA PRO A 462 -20.80 0.30 -16.26
C PRO A 462 -22.10 -0.49 -16.10
N VAL A 463 -22.02 -1.82 -16.20
CA VAL A 463 -23.12 -2.75 -15.93
C VAL A 463 -23.19 -3.10 -14.43
N PRO A 464 -24.37 -3.46 -13.90
CA PRO A 464 -24.49 -3.89 -12.51
C PRO A 464 -23.58 -5.09 -12.20
N LEU A 465 -22.97 -5.09 -11.00
CA LEU A 465 -22.13 -6.17 -10.47
C LEU A 465 -22.96 -7.42 -10.16
N SER A 466 -23.38 -8.15 -11.19
CA SER A 466 -24.10 -9.43 -11.05
C SER A 466 -23.63 -10.41 -12.13
N GLY A 467 -23.44 -11.67 -11.75
CA GLY A 467 -23.15 -12.76 -12.69
C GLY A 467 -24.23 -12.93 -13.76
N GLU A 468 -25.47 -12.53 -13.46
CA GLU A 468 -26.60 -12.58 -14.41
C GLU A 468 -26.45 -11.60 -15.58
N ARG A 469 -25.54 -10.61 -15.47
CA ARG A 469 -25.26 -9.64 -16.54
C ARG A 469 -24.18 -10.11 -17.51
N PHE A 470 -23.53 -11.24 -17.24
CA PHE A 470 -22.52 -11.82 -18.11
C PHE A 470 -23.18 -12.69 -19.18
N GLU A 471 -23.04 -12.28 -20.43
CA GLU A 471 -23.49 -13.01 -21.60
C GLU A 471 -22.36 -13.85 -22.18
N ARG A 472 -22.67 -15.06 -22.62
CA ARG A 472 -21.67 -16.00 -23.17
C ARG A 472 -20.99 -15.51 -24.45
N ASN A 473 -21.62 -14.60 -25.17
CA ASN A 473 -21.09 -13.95 -26.37
C ASN A 473 -20.50 -12.55 -26.08
N GLY A 474 -20.45 -12.13 -24.82
CA GLY A 474 -19.97 -10.82 -24.42
C GLY A 474 -18.49 -10.76 -24.10
N VAL A 475 -17.94 -9.55 -24.16
CA VAL A 475 -16.62 -9.20 -23.62
C VAL A 475 -16.81 -8.09 -22.59
N TYR A 476 -16.19 -8.23 -21.43
CA TYR A 476 -16.34 -7.32 -20.30
C TYR A 476 -14.98 -6.94 -19.72
N LEU A 477 -14.82 -5.69 -19.33
CA LEU A 477 -13.67 -5.18 -18.60
C LEU A 477 -14.07 -4.89 -17.16
N LEU A 478 -13.48 -5.58 -16.21
CA LEU A 478 -13.65 -5.33 -14.78
C LEU A 478 -12.48 -4.47 -14.28
N ASP A 479 -12.81 -3.28 -13.78
CA ASP A 479 -11.93 -2.39 -13.03
C ASP A 479 -12.20 -2.63 -11.53
N ASP A 480 -11.26 -3.26 -10.84
CA ASP A 480 -11.37 -3.57 -9.40
C ASP A 480 -10.94 -2.40 -8.49
N GLY A 481 -10.56 -1.26 -9.07
CA GLY A 481 -10.08 -0.09 -8.33
C GLY A 481 -8.65 -0.20 -7.83
N THR A 482 -7.94 -1.28 -8.13
CA THR A 482 -6.49 -1.44 -7.92
C THR A 482 -5.74 -1.23 -9.25
N SER A 483 -4.45 -1.54 -9.30
CA SER A 483 -3.65 -1.48 -10.52
C SER A 483 -3.90 -2.65 -11.49
N ILE A 484 -4.98 -3.42 -11.34
CA ILE A 484 -5.29 -4.60 -12.15
C ILE A 484 -6.65 -4.40 -12.84
N LEU A 485 -6.65 -4.54 -14.15
CA LEU A 485 -7.86 -4.68 -14.94
C LEU A 485 -8.05 -6.17 -15.26
N TYR A 486 -9.28 -6.64 -15.31
CA TYR A 486 -9.59 -8.00 -15.74
C TYR A 486 -10.42 -7.95 -17.01
N LEU A 487 -9.94 -8.60 -18.06
CA LEU A 487 -10.71 -8.82 -19.26
C LEU A 487 -11.40 -10.19 -19.19
N TRP A 488 -12.72 -10.19 -19.14
CA TRP A 488 -13.53 -11.40 -19.25
C TRP A 488 -14.01 -11.55 -20.69
N VAL A 489 -13.83 -12.75 -21.24
CA VAL A 489 -14.24 -13.11 -22.61
C VAL A 489 -15.15 -14.32 -22.52
N GLY A 490 -16.37 -14.18 -23.05
CA GLY A 490 -17.34 -15.27 -23.12
C GLY A 490 -16.91 -16.39 -24.06
N ASP A 491 -17.48 -17.58 -23.86
CA ASP A 491 -17.14 -18.78 -24.63
C ASP A 491 -17.78 -18.85 -26.02
N LEU A 492 -18.73 -17.97 -26.32
CA LEU A 492 -19.47 -17.87 -27.59
C LEU A 492 -19.24 -16.52 -28.28
N VAL A 493 -18.08 -15.90 -28.05
CA VAL A 493 -17.69 -14.63 -28.69
C VAL A 493 -17.50 -14.82 -30.20
N SER A 494 -17.86 -13.80 -31.00
CA SER A 494 -17.73 -13.85 -32.46
C SER A 494 -16.28 -13.96 -32.91
N ASN A 495 -16.04 -14.66 -34.02
CA ASN A 495 -14.70 -14.82 -34.60
C ASN A 495 -14.02 -13.48 -34.92
N ASP A 496 -14.79 -12.46 -35.30
CA ASP A 496 -14.26 -11.12 -35.60
C ASP A 496 -13.70 -10.44 -34.34
N LEU A 497 -14.42 -10.56 -33.21
CA LEU A 497 -13.98 -10.01 -31.93
C LEU A 497 -12.80 -10.82 -31.38
N GLN A 498 -12.80 -12.14 -31.60
CA GLN A 498 -11.69 -13.00 -31.23
C GLN A 498 -10.40 -12.63 -31.99
N GLN A 499 -10.49 -12.43 -33.31
CA GLN A 499 -9.36 -11.97 -34.13
C GLN A 499 -8.87 -10.58 -33.73
N ALA A 500 -9.78 -9.67 -33.36
CA ALA A 500 -9.41 -8.34 -32.87
C ALA A 500 -8.64 -8.42 -31.55
N LEU A 501 -9.04 -9.30 -30.63
CA LEU A 501 -8.33 -9.54 -29.36
C LEU A 501 -6.95 -10.18 -29.59
N ASP A 502 -6.87 -11.18 -30.48
CA ASP A 502 -5.62 -11.85 -30.82
C ASP A 502 -4.62 -10.90 -31.52
N GLY A 503 -5.11 -9.97 -32.36
CA GLY A 503 -4.30 -8.96 -33.04
C GLY A 503 -3.66 -7.92 -32.11
N VAL A 504 -4.20 -7.74 -30.90
CA VAL A 504 -3.64 -6.88 -29.84
C VAL A 504 -2.60 -7.63 -28.99
N GLY A 505 -2.35 -8.92 -29.27
CA GLY A 505 -1.39 -9.74 -28.54
C GLY A 505 -1.92 -10.30 -27.23
N ILE A 506 -3.25 -10.29 -27.03
CA ILE A 506 -3.90 -10.86 -25.85
C ILE A 506 -4.01 -12.38 -26.05
N SER A 507 -3.10 -13.15 -25.47
CA SER A 507 -3.13 -14.61 -25.53
C SER A 507 -4.35 -15.15 -24.76
N MET A 508 -5.41 -15.52 -25.46
CA MET A 508 -6.60 -16.13 -24.86
C MET A 508 -6.35 -17.60 -24.49
N ARG A 509 -6.33 -17.92 -23.19
CA ARG A 509 -6.47 -19.31 -22.73
C ARG A 509 -7.95 -19.67 -22.63
N SER A 510 -8.47 -20.37 -23.62
CA SER A 510 -9.86 -20.83 -23.64
C SER A 510 -10.13 -21.94 -22.62
N GLY A 511 -11.25 -21.85 -21.91
CA GLY A 511 -12.06 -23.02 -21.54
C GLY A 511 -11.89 -23.58 -20.14
N LYS A 512 -12.71 -23.08 -19.21
CA LYS A 512 -13.65 -23.84 -18.35
C LYS A 512 -14.31 -22.86 -17.38
N VAL A 513 -15.62 -22.99 -17.17
CA VAL A 513 -16.32 -22.32 -16.07
C VAL A 513 -15.67 -22.82 -14.77
N GLY A 514 -14.81 -21.96 -14.23
CA GLY A 514 -13.78 -22.29 -13.25
C GLY A 514 -12.86 -21.09 -13.06
N TRP A 515 -13.48 -19.94 -12.76
CA TRP A 515 -12.95 -18.74 -12.11
C TRP A 515 -11.52 -18.26 -12.45
N LEU A 516 -11.50 -17.21 -13.28
CA LEU A 516 -10.51 -16.12 -13.36
C LEU A 516 -9.04 -16.53 -13.52
N THR A 517 -8.61 -16.67 -14.78
CA THR A 517 -7.22 -16.41 -15.16
C THR A 517 -7.14 -14.96 -15.66
N LEU A 518 -6.25 -14.19 -15.02
CA LEU A 518 -6.05 -12.75 -15.21
C LEU A 518 -5.53 -12.42 -16.62
N ILE A 519 -5.96 -11.26 -17.13
CA ILE A 519 -5.29 -10.50 -18.19
C ILE A 519 -5.10 -9.11 -17.62
N THR A 520 -3.89 -8.77 -17.19
CA THR A 520 -3.47 -7.41 -16.87
C THR A 520 -3.25 -6.67 -18.18
N LEU A 521 -4.04 -5.64 -18.47
CA LEU A 521 -3.77 -4.67 -19.55
C LEU A 521 -2.75 -3.62 -19.10
#